data_AF-A0A9E2XAQ0-F1
#
_entry.id   AF-A0A9E2XAQ0-F1
#
_cell.length_a   1.000
_cell.length_b   1.000
_cell.length_c   1.000
_cell.angle_alpha   90.00
_cell.angle_beta   90.00
_cell.angle_gamma   90.00
#
_symmetry.space_group_name_H-M   'P 1'
#
loop_
_entity.id
_entity.type
_entity.pdbx_description
1 polymer ?
#
loop_
_entity_poly.entity_id
_entity_poly.type
_entity_poly.pdbx_seq_one_letter_code
_entity_poly.pdbx_strand_id
1 'polypeptide(L)'
;MAIGVAHFAQRYEEAKTMLLQSLDERPTWAPTYRFLAGCYAHMGRLDDAGETVRQLRAITPLVIPDATHWRKAEHRHLFLSGLRRAAGETT
;
A
#
# COMPACT_ATOMS: atom_id res chain seq x y z
N MET A 1 -7.67 -13.94 20.52
CA MET A 1 -7.66 -13.72 19.05
C MET A 1 -6.80 -12.51 18.63
N ALA A 2 -5.75 -12.14 19.38
CA ALA A 2 -4.95 -10.92 19.12
C ALA A 2 -3.56 -11.18 18.49
N ILE A 3 -3.05 -12.42 18.55
CA ILE A 3 -1.70 -12.76 18.07
C ILE A 3 -1.59 -12.61 16.54
N GLY A 4 -2.64 -12.98 15.81
CA GLY A 4 -2.68 -12.83 14.34
C GLY A 4 -2.61 -11.38 13.89
N VAL A 5 -3.32 -10.47 14.57
CA VAL A 5 -3.31 -9.03 14.27
C VAL A 5 -1.96 -8.41 14.59
N ALA A 6 -1.34 -8.80 15.70
CA ALA A 6 0.00 -8.34 16.07
C ALA A 6 1.06 -8.76 15.04
N HIS A 7 1.08 -10.04 14.63
CA HIS A 7 1.97 -10.50 13.56
C HIS A 7 1.69 -9.83 12.22
N PHE A 8 0.42 -9.61 11.90
CA PHE A 8 0.02 -8.92 10.68
C PHE A 8 0.57 -7.49 10.68
N ALA A 9 0.29 -6.71 11.73
CA ALA A 9 0.80 -5.36 11.91
C ALA A 9 2.34 -5.28 11.84
N GLN A 10 3.04 -6.22 12.48
CA GLN A 10 4.50 -6.26 12.44
C GLN A 10 5.03 -6.41 11.01
N ARG A 11 4.45 -7.31 10.21
CA ARG A 11 4.88 -7.52 8.82
C ARG A 11 4.69 -6.28 7.95
N TYR A 12 3.62 -5.53 8.16
CA TYR A 12 3.42 -4.29 7.40
C TYR A 12 4.31 -3.15 7.91
N GLU A 13 4.67 -3.12 9.20
CA GLU A 13 5.57 -2.09 9.74
C GLU A 13 7.01 -2.33 9.25
N GLU A 14 7.43 -3.60 9.16
CA GLU A 14 8.67 -4.01 8.50
C GLU A 14 8.64 -3.63 7.01
N ALA A 15 7.55 -3.95 6.31
CA ALA A 15 7.39 -3.59 4.89
C ALA A 15 7.44 -2.07 4.66
N LYS A 16 6.78 -1.28 5.51
CA LYS A 16 6.83 0.18 5.48
C LYS A 16 8.27 0.68 5.61
N THR A 17 9.05 0.13 6.53
CA THR A 17 10.46 0.52 6.72
C THR A 17 11.26 0.31 5.43
N MET A 18 11.13 -0.86 4.80
CA MET A 18 11.81 -1.15 3.54
C MET A 18 11.35 -0.23 2.39
N LEU A 19 10.06 0.11 2.36
CA LEU A 19 9.50 1.01 1.35
C LEU A 19 9.98 2.45 1.54
N LEU A 20 10.11 2.93 2.78
CA LEU A 20 10.68 4.25 3.08
C LEU A 20 12.14 4.34 2.65
N GLN A 21 12.93 3.28 2.84
CA GLN A 21 14.29 3.22 2.29
C GLN A 21 14.28 3.28 0.77
N SER A 22 13.35 2.59 0.11
CA SER A 22 13.20 2.67 -1.34
C SER A 22 12.79 4.06 -1.83
N LEU A 23 12.05 4.84 -1.03
CA LEU A 23 11.75 6.24 -1.34
C LEU A 23 12.97 7.15 -1.21
N ASP A 24 13.86 6.87 -0.25
CA ASP A 24 15.13 7.60 -0.11
C ASP A 24 16.00 7.42 -1.37
N GLU A 25 16.09 6.18 -1.86
CA GLU A 25 16.80 5.88 -3.10
C GLU A 25 16.09 6.42 -4.35
N ARG A 26 14.75 6.35 -4.39
CA ARG A 26 13.94 6.71 -5.56
C ARG A 26 12.63 7.42 -5.16
N PRO A 27 12.68 8.74 -4.89
CA PRO A 27 11.53 9.48 -4.36
C PRO A 27 10.39 9.65 -5.37
N THR A 28 10.61 9.39 -6.66
CA THR A 28 9.57 9.48 -7.70
C THR A 28 9.01 8.12 -8.11
N TRP A 29 9.36 7.05 -7.40
CA TRP A 29 8.95 5.69 -7.76
C TRP A 29 7.50 5.40 -7.31
N ALA A 30 6.54 5.64 -8.22
CA ALA A 30 5.12 5.42 -7.99
C ALA A 30 4.75 4.04 -7.36
N PRO A 31 5.38 2.91 -7.70
CA PRO A 31 5.11 1.62 -7.04
C PRO A 31 5.32 1.66 -5.52
N THR A 32 6.34 2.37 -5.03
CA THR A 32 6.65 2.43 -3.59
C THR A 32 5.50 3.07 -2.81
N TYR A 33 4.96 4.19 -3.32
CA TYR A 33 3.79 4.82 -2.73
C TYR A 33 2.54 3.93 -2.77
N ARG A 34 2.35 3.13 -3.83
CA ARG A 34 1.23 2.17 -3.92
C ARG A 34 1.32 1.10 -2.85
N PHE A 35 2.51 0.54 -2.65
CA PHE A 35 2.71 -0.46 -1.60
C PHE A 35 2.55 0.14 -0.21
N LEU A 36 3.04 1.36 0.04
CA LEU A 36 2.84 2.07 1.32
C LEU A 36 1.36 2.31 1.61
N ALA A 37 0.61 2.82 0.63
CA ALA A 37 -0.82 3.04 0.74
C ALA A 37 -1.58 1.74 1.08
N GLY A 38 -1.24 0.64 0.40
CA GLY A 38 -1.80 -0.68 0.70
C GLY A 38 -1.46 -1.17 2.12
N CYS A 39 -0.21 -1.01 2.57
CA CYS A 39 0.22 -1.39 3.91
C CYS A 39 -0.56 -0.62 4.98
N TYR A 40 -0.66 0.71 4.84
CA TYR A 40 -1.42 1.54 5.78
C TYR A 40 -2.91 1.18 5.80
N ALA A 41 -3.50 0.90 4.65
CA ALA A 41 -4.91 0.48 4.57
C ALA A 41 -5.17 -0.86 5.28
N HIS A 42 -4.24 -1.82 5.17
CA HIS A 42 -4.34 -3.12 5.86
C HIS A 42 -4.10 -3.00 7.37
N MET A 43 -3.28 -2.06 7.81
CA MET A 43 -3.10 -1.72 9.23
C MET A 43 -4.31 -0.97 9.83
N GLY A 44 -5.29 -0.55 9.02
CA GLY A 44 -6.40 0.31 9.45
C GLY A 44 -6.06 1.79 9.58
N ARG A 45 -4.84 2.19 9.17
CA ARG A 45 -4.37 3.58 9.14
C ARG A 45 -4.82 4.28 7.86
N LEU A 46 -6.13 4.50 7.73
CA LEU A 46 -6.71 5.05 6.51
C LEU A 46 -6.30 6.50 6.23
N ASP A 47 -5.99 7.28 7.28
CA ASP A 47 -5.53 8.67 7.14
C ASP A 47 -4.15 8.73 6.45
N ASP A 48 -3.18 7.98 6.97
CA ASP A 48 -1.85 7.82 6.35
C ASP A 48 -1.93 7.22 4.93
N ALA A 49 -2.83 6.26 4.72
CA ALA A 49 -3.06 5.67 3.41
C ALA A 49 -3.56 6.73 2.42
N GLY A 50 -4.49 7.58 2.85
CA GLY A 50 -5.02 8.68 2.05
C GLY A 50 -3.96 9.73 1.73
N GLU A 51 -3.12 10.10 2.69
CA GLU A 51 -1.99 11.01 2.46
C GLU A 51 -1.01 10.43 1.42
N THR A 52 -0.64 9.16 1.58
CA THR A 52 0.23 8.47 0.63
C THR A 52 -0.37 8.45 -0.78
N VAL A 53 -1.70 8.25 -0.90
CA VAL A 53 -2.40 8.33 -2.18
C VAL A 53 -2.38 9.74 -2.76
N ARG A 54 -2.49 10.80 -1.94
CA ARG A 54 -2.36 12.18 -2.42
C ARG A 54 -0.96 12.45 -2.97
N GLN A 55 0.09 12.00 -2.28
CA GLN A 55 1.47 12.10 -2.77
C GLN A 55 1.66 11.33 -4.08
N LEU A 56 1.12 10.11 -4.16
CA LEU A 56 1.13 9.34 -5.39
C LEU A 56 0.44 10.07 -6.54
N ARG A 57 -0.72 10.70 -6.30
CA ARG A 57 -1.47 11.48 -7.29
C ARG A 57 -0.68 12.68 -7.82
N ALA A 58 0.21 13.26 -7.02
CA ALA A 58 1.12 14.32 -7.47
C ALA A 58 2.19 13.81 -8.45
N ILE A 59 2.56 12.53 -8.38
CA ILE A 59 3.54 11.89 -9.26
C ILE A 59 2.86 11.29 -10.50
N THR A 60 1.74 10.59 -10.29
CA THR A 60 0.98 9.95 -11.36
C THR A 60 -0.52 9.91 -11.03
N PRO A 61 -1.40 10.24 -11.98
CA PRO A 61 -2.84 10.12 -11.78
C PRO A 61 -3.30 8.66 -11.63
N LEU A 62 -2.48 7.68 -12.04
CA LEU A 62 -2.81 6.26 -11.97
C LEU A 62 -2.49 5.70 -10.58
N VAL A 63 -3.46 5.74 -9.67
CA VAL A 63 -3.33 5.21 -8.30
C VAL A 63 -3.35 3.67 -8.30
N ILE A 64 -4.35 3.08 -8.97
CA ILE A 64 -4.55 1.62 -9.04
C ILE A 64 -4.04 1.14 -10.41
N PRO A 65 -2.87 0.49 -10.48
CA PRO A 65 -2.36 -0.05 -11.73
C PRO A 65 -3.00 -1.41 -12.02
N ASP A 66 -2.88 -1.83 -13.27
CA ASP A 66 -3.19 -3.21 -13.63
C ASP A 66 -2.11 -4.16 -13.03
N ALA A 67 -2.57 -5.16 -12.28
CA ALA A 67 -1.72 -6.12 -11.59
C ALA A 67 -1.80 -7.53 -12.22
N THR A 68 -2.16 -7.63 -13.50
CA THR A 68 -2.22 -8.91 -14.24
C THR A 68 -0.88 -9.64 -14.29
N HIS A 69 0.23 -8.91 -14.22
CA HIS A 69 1.59 -9.48 -14.19
C HIS A 69 1.87 -10.33 -12.93
N TRP A 70 1.02 -10.27 -11.89
CA TRP A 70 1.20 -11.07 -10.69
C TRP A 70 0.69 -12.49 -10.88
N ARG A 71 1.63 -13.45 -10.82
CA ARG A 71 1.35 -14.89 -10.93
C ARG A 71 0.40 -15.39 -9.84
N LYS A 72 0.50 -14.86 -8.62
CA LYS A 72 -0.35 -15.24 -7.49
C LYS A 72 -1.57 -14.33 -7.41
N ALA A 73 -2.75 -14.89 -7.65
CA ALA A 73 -4.02 -14.17 -7.57
C ALA A 73 -4.28 -13.57 -6.18
N GLU A 74 -3.85 -14.25 -5.12
CA GLU A 74 -4.04 -13.81 -3.74
C GLU A 74 -3.23 -12.54 -3.42
N HIS A 75 -1.97 -12.49 -3.85
CA HIS A 75 -1.17 -11.27 -3.72
C HIS A 75 -1.85 -10.13 -4.48
N ARG A 76 -2.29 -10.40 -5.72
CA ARG A 76 -2.93 -9.39 -6.57
C ARG A 76 -4.17 -8.83 -5.89
N HIS A 77 -4.98 -9.71 -5.33
CA HIS A 77 -6.18 -9.33 -4.60
C HIS A 77 -5.84 -8.47 -3.38
N LEU A 78 -4.86 -8.88 -2.55
CA LEU A 78 -4.42 -8.13 -1.37
C LEU A 78 -3.93 -6.72 -1.72
N PHE A 79 -3.16 -6.59 -2.80
CA PHE A 79 -2.63 -5.31 -3.25
C PHE A 79 -3.73 -4.38 -3.79
N LEU A 80 -4.59 -4.89 -4.67
CA LEU A 80 -5.68 -4.10 -5.23
C LEU A 80 -6.72 -3.73 -4.17
N SER A 81 -7.02 -4.63 -3.22
CA SER A 81 -7.96 -4.34 -2.13
C SER A 81 -7.43 -3.29 -1.17
N GLY A 82 -6.14 -3.35 -0.82
CA GLY A 82 -5.48 -2.32 -0.01
C GLY A 82 -5.50 -0.95 -0.69
N LEU A 83 -5.19 -0.90 -2.00
CA LEU A 83 -5.22 0.35 -2.76
C LEU A 83 -6.62 0.95 -2.88
N ARG A 84 -7.65 0.12 -3.10
CA ARG A 84 -9.06 0.60 -3.13
C ARG A 84 -9.45 1.19 -1.78
N ARG A 85 -9.13 0.51 -0.67
CA ARG A 85 -9.36 1.05 0.68
C ARG A 85 -8.60 2.36 0.91
N ALA A 86 -7.35 2.45 0.49
CA ALA A 86 -6.54 3.66 0.59
C ALA A 86 -7.08 4.83 -0.26
N ALA A 87 -7.63 4.52 -1.44
CA ALA A 87 -8.24 5.49 -2.33
C ALA A 87 -9.60 6.01 -1.84
N GLY A 88 -10.13 5.46 -0.74
CA GLY A 88 -11.46 5.79 -0.23
C GLY A 88 -12.60 5.06 -0.94
N GLU A 89 -12.30 4.06 -1.77
CA GLU A 89 -13.30 3.18 -2.36
C GLU A 89 -13.71 2.11 -1.33
N THR A 90 -14.50 2.53 -0.34
CA THR A 90 -15.30 1.63 0.47
C THR A 90 -16.56 1.28 -0.32
N THR A 91 -16.52 0.18 -1.08
CA THR A 91 -17.74 -0.56 -1.41
C THR A 91 -18.02 -1.55 -0.29
#